data_AF-A0A173VI65-F1
#
_entry.id   AF-A0A173VI65-F1
#
_cell.length_a   1.000
_cell.length_b   1.000
_cell.length_c   1.000
_cell.angle_alpha   90.00
_cell.angle_beta   90.00
_cell.angle_gamma   90.00
#
_symmetry.space_group_name_H-M   'P 1'
#
loop_
_entity.id
_entity.type
_entity.pdbx_description
1 polymer ?
#
loop_
_entity_poly.entity_id
_entity_poly.type
_entity_poly.pdbx_seq_one_letter_code
_entity_poly.pdbx_strand_id
1 'polypeptide(L)'
;MNREQLNKYKKNKRDIENLDGIIAKLQERLDAVPVVSGKVTKSSDDFPYIEEHVQVRVEEPKAATALKMRIYEKEKRKDQLIRENEKVEKYIAAMPDGTTKDIFEMVFLDGMTQKDAGICLNCTQGRIAQIIKENL
;
A
#
# COMPACT_ATOMS: atom_id res chain seq x y z
N MET A 1 -8.04 -4.92 -19.61
CA MET A 1 -6.96 -5.19 -18.64
C MET A 1 -5.72 -5.48 -19.45
N ASN A 2 -4.54 -4.98 -19.07
CA ASN A 2 -3.33 -5.21 -19.87
C ASN A 2 -2.41 -6.24 -19.22
N ARG A 3 -1.67 -7.00 -20.04
CA ARG A 3 -0.69 -7.99 -19.56
C ARG A 3 0.35 -7.38 -18.62
N GLU A 4 0.77 -6.14 -18.90
CA GLU A 4 1.69 -5.41 -18.04
C GLU A 4 1.13 -5.13 -16.64
N GLN A 5 -0.16 -4.86 -16.53
CA GLN A 5 -0.83 -4.61 -15.25
C GLN A 5 -0.91 -5.91 -14.43
N LEU A 6 -1.27 -7.01 -15.08
CA LEU A 6 -1.27 -8.34 -14.45
C LEU A 6 0.12 -8.76 -13.97
N ASN A 7 1.15 -8.56 -14.79
CA ASN A 7 2.54 -8.87 -14.43
C ASN A 7 3.07 -8.01 -13.27
N LYS A 8 2.56 -6.78 -13.12
CA LYS A 8 2.94 -5.89 -12.02
C LYS A 8 2.39 -6.36 -10.67
N TYR A 9 1.33 -7.17 -10.63
CA TYR A 9 0.65 -7.57 -9.40
C TYR A 9 1.62 -8.07 -8.31
N LYS A 10 2.46 -9.05 -8.64
CA LYS A 10 3.43 -9.65 -7.70
C LYS A 10 4.50 -8.66 -7.26
N LYS A 11 4.96 -7.80 -8.17
CA LYS A 11 5.93 -6.75 -7.87
C LYS A 11 5.30 -5.72 -6.92
N ASN A 12 4.10 -5.25 -7.24
CA ASN A 12 3.34 -4.32 -6.43
C ASN A 12 3.09 -4.89 -5.01
N LYS A 13 2.77 -6.18 -4.88
CA LYS A 13 2.60 -6.84 -3.58
C LYS A 13 3.86 -6.78 -2.72
N ARG A 14 5.02 -7.09 -3.31
CA ARG A 14 6.32 -6.94 -2.62
C ARG A 14 6.64 -5.48 -2.29
N ASP A 15 6.34 -4.57 -3.21
CA ASP A 15 6.57 -3.14 -2.99
C ASP A 15 5.68 -2.59 -1.86
N ILE A 16 4.44 -3.08 -1.72
CA ILE A 16 3.53 -2.79 -0.60
C ILE A 16 4.14 -3.27 0.72
N GLU A 17 4.58 -4.54 0.80
CA GLU A 17 5.23 -5.09 2.00
C GLU A 17 6.48 -4.29 2.40
N ASN A 18 7.30 -3.90 1.42
CA ASN A 18 8.47 -3.06 1.65
C ASN A 18 8.09 -1.66 2.15
N LEU A 19 7.04 -1.05 1.58
CA LEU A 19 6.55 0.25 2.03
C LEU A 19 6.01 0.16 3.47
N ASP A 20 5.32 -0.92 3.83
CA ASP A 20 4.84 -1.15 5.19
C ASP A 20 5.98 -1.22 6.20
N GLY A 21 7.04 -1.96 5.89
CA GLY A 21 8.23 -2.00 6.73
C GLY A 21 8.93 -0.64 6.87
N ILE A 22 8.90 0.20 5.83
CA ILE A 22 9.45 1.56 5.88
C ILE A 22 8.56 2.48 6.71
N ILE A 23 7.23 2.42 6.54
CA ILE A 23 6.26 3.23 7.28
C ILE A 23 6.35 2.90 8.77
N ALA A 24 6.40 1.62 9.15
CA ALA A 24 6.56 1.20 10.54
C ALA A 24 7.82 1.81 11.18
N LYS A 25 8.97 1.75 10.49
CA LYS A 25 10.23 2.37 10.97
C LYS A 25 10.14 3.89 11.07
N LEU A 26 9.39 4.54 10.19
CA LEU A 26 9.19 6.00 10.25
C LEU A 26 8.25 6.39 11.39
N GLN A 27 7.25 5.56 11.69
CA GLN A 27 6.36 5.71 12.84
C GLN A 27 7.13 5.53 14.16
N GLU A 28 7.95 4.48 14.29
CA GLU A 28 8.83 4.31 15.46
C GLU A 28 9.74 5.51 15.70
N ARG A 29 10.29 6.09 14.62
CA ARG A 29 11.11 7.32 14.71
C ARG A 29 10.30 8.54 15.11
N LEU A 30 9.04 8.61 14.71
CA LEU A 30 8.14 9.69 15.08
C LEU A 30 7.80 9.60 16.58
N ASP A 31 7.53 8.40 17.09
CA ASP A 31 7.26 8.16 18.51
C ASP A 31 8.47 8.45 19.41
N ALA A 32 9.68 8.29 18.86
CA ALA A 32 10.94 8.62 19.53
C ALA A 32 11.31 10.12 19.48
N VAL A 33 10.51 10.98 18.83
CA VAL A 33 10.79 12.42 18.78
C VAL A 33 10.67 13.02 20.19
N PRO A 34 11.67 13.76 20.68
CA PRO A 34 11.62 14.33 22.02
C PRO A 34 10.47 15.33 22.16
N VAL A 35 9.80 15.24 23.30
CA VAL A 35 8.75 16.18 23.68
C VAL A 35 9.37 17.40 24.32
N VAL A 36 9.25 18.55 23.64
CA VAL A 36 9.78 19.85 24.04
C VAL A 36 8.68 20.67 24.71
N SER A 37 8.97 21.35 25.81
CA SER A 37 8.02 22.30 26.41
C SER A 37 8.02 23.63 25.65
N GLY A 38 6.91 23.99 25.02
CA GLY A 38 6.66 25.32 24.47
C GLY A 38 5.84 26.16 25.46
N LYS A 39 6.21 27.43 25.63
CA LYS A 39 5.35 28.39 26.32
C LYS A 39 4.32 28.92 25.33
N VAL A 40 3.04 28.81 25.66
CA VAL A 40 1.94 29.38 24.88
C VAL A 40 1.18 30.37 25.75
N THR A 41 0.64 31.41 25.11
CA THR A 41 -0.25 32.37 25.77
C THR A 41 -1.69 31.89 25.58
N LYS A 42 -2.43 31.78 26.68
CA LYS A 42 -3.87 31.50 26.72
C LYS A 42 -4.56 32.72 27.34
N SER A 43 -5.79 33.02 26.93
CA SER A 43 -6.66 33.90 27.70
C SER A 43 -7.28 33.13 28.87
N SER A 44 -7.42 33.77 30.04
CA SER A 44 -8.22 33.28 31.16
C SER A 44 -9.61 32.87 30.66
N ASP A 45 -10.19 31.82 31.25
CA ASP A 45 -11.54 31.37 30.91
C ASP A 45 -12.63 32.30 31.49
N ASP A 46 -12.31 33.04 32.56
CA ASP A 46 -13.23 33.97 33.23
C ASP A 46 -12.97 35.44 32.86
N PHE A 47 -14.06 36.20 32.72
CA PHE A 47 -14.02 37.63 32.41
C PHE A 47 -13.66 38.45 33.67
N PRO A 48 -12.76 39.46 33.56
CA PRO A 48 -12.08 39.90 32.35
C PRO A 48 -10.98 38.94 31.90
N TYR A 49 -10.89 38.69 30.59
CA TYR A 49 -9.92 37.76 30.02
C TYR A 49 -8.49 38.30 30.16
N ILE A 50 -7.75 37.77 31.13
CA ILE A 50 -6.35 38.11 31.40
C ILE A 50 -5.44 37.16 30.60
N GLU A 51 -4.33 37.67 30.07
CA GLU A 51 -3.33 36.81 29.43
C GLU A 51 -2.58 35.95 30.46
N GLU A 52 -2.59 34.64 30.25
CA GLU A 52 -1.87 33.66 31.06
C GLU A 52 -0.87 32.89 30.19
N HIS A 53 0.29 32.56 30.75
CA HIS A 53 1.28 31.73 30.06
C HIS A 53 1.26 30.30 30.59
N VAL A 54 0.95 29.35 29.72
CA VAL A 54 0.91 27.91 30.05
C VAL A 54 2.05 27.20 29.33
N GLN A 55 2.70 26.25 30.02
CA GLN A 55 3.68 25.37 29.39
C GLN A 55 2.97 24.17 28.77
N VAL A 56 3.05 24.02 27.46
CA VAL A 56 2.52 22.86 26.74
C VAL A 56 3.69 22.00 26.27
N ARG A 57 3.58 20.70 26.52
CA ARG A 57 4.52 19.70 26.02
C ARG A 57 4.16 19.36 24.57
N VAL A 58 5.04 19.68 23.63
CA VAL A 58 4.85 19.47 22.18
C VAL A 58 6.05 18.70 21.64
N GLU A 59 5.84 17.66 20.82
CA GLU A 59 6.93 17.03 20.05
C GLU A 59 7.70 18.09 19.26
N GLU A 60 9.02 17.92 19.09
CA GLU A 60 9.83 18.86 18.33
C GLU A 60 9.21 19.12 16.93
N PRO A 61 8.68 20.34 16.68
CA PRO A 61 7.66 20.53 15.65
C PRO A 61 8.22 20.38 14.22
N LYS A 62 9.48 20.75 14.00
CA LYS A 62 10.13 20.64 12.69
C LYS A 62 10.42 19.18 12.32
N ALA A 63 10.97 18.41 13.26
CA ALA A 63 11.30 17.02 13.06
C ALA A 63 10.03 16.16 12.90
N ALA A 64 9.04 16.37 13.77
CA ALA A 64 7.76 15.66 13.71
C ALA A 64 7.00 15.95 12.40
N THR A 65 6.95 17.20 11.95
CA THR A 65 6.24 17.56 10.70
C THR A 65 6.89 16.93 9.48
N ALA A 66 8.22 16.97 9.38
CA ALA A 66 8.94 16.35 8.26
C ALA A 66 8.74 14.82 8.19
N LEU A 67 8.70 14.15 9.35
CA LEU A 67 8.42 12.71 9.44
C LEU A 67 6.98 12.39 9.05
N LYS A 68 6.00 13.15 9.57
CA LYS A 68 4.57 12.98 9.22
C LYS A 68 4.33 13.14 7.72
N MET A 69 4.95 14.14 7.09
CA MET A 69 4.83 14.33 5.63
C MET A 69 5.43 13.15 4.84
N ARG A 70 6.58 12.63 5.26
CA ARG A 70 7.19 11.44 4.61
C ARG A 70 6.32 10.20 4.76
N ILE A 71 5.73 9.98 5.94
CA ILE A 71 4.80 8.86 6.18
C ILE A 71 3.61 9.00 5.22
N TYR A 72 2.98 10.17 5.18
CA TYR A 72 1.84 10.43 4.31
C TYR A 72 2.12 10.17 2.82
N GLU A 73 3.28 10.62 2.30
CA GLU A 73 3.66 10.34 0.92
C GLU A 73 3.84 8.84 0.62
N LYS A 74 4.39 8.09 1.58
CA LYS A 74 4.61 6.64 1.46
C LYS A 74 3.29 5.88 1.54
N GLU A 75 2.40 6.27 2.44
CA GLU A 75 1.04 5.74 2.55
C GLU A 75 0.25 5.99 1.27
N LYS A 76 0.28 7.21 0.73
CA LYS A 76 -0.39 7.54 -0.53
C LYS A 76 0.12 6.66 -1.68
N ARG A 77 1.43 6.39 -1.74
CA ARG A 77 2.01 5.50 -2.74
C ARG A 77 1.58 4.05 -2.52
N LYS A 78 1.54 3.58 -1.28
CA LYS A 78 1.05 2.24 -0.90
C LYS A 78 -0.40 2.07 -1.36
N ASP A 79 -1.27 3.03 -1.05
CA ASP A 79 -2.68 3.02 -1.44
C ASP A 79 -2.86 2.96 -2.96
N GLN A 80 -2.03 3.67 -3.71
CA GLN A 80 -2.04 3.59 -5.17
C GLN A 80 -1.73 2.17 -5.65
N LEU A 81 -0.70 1.52 -5.10
CA LEU A 81 -0.35 0.14 -5.47
C LEU A 81 -1.43 -0.86 -5.07
N ILE A 82 -2.06 -0.68 -3.90
CA ILE A 82 -3.19 -1.51 -3.47
C ILE A 82 -4.33 -1.39 -4.46
N ARG A 83 -4.71 -0.17 -4.85
CA ARG A 83 -5.78 0.04 -5.84
C ARG A 83 -5.45 -0.56 -7.21
N GLU A 84 -4.19 -0.53 -7.61
CA GLU A 84 -3.75 -1.20 -8.84
C GLU A 84 -3.91 -2.72 -8.75
N ASN A 85 -3.54 -3.31 -7.62
CA ASN A 85 -3.71 -4.75 -7.37
C ASN A 85 -5.17 -5.17 -7.23
N GLU A 86 -5.99 -4.39 -6.54
CA GLU A 86 -7.44 -4.64 -6.45
C GLU A 86 -8.11 -4.65 -7.82
N LYS A 87 -7.66 -3.80 -8.76
CA LYS A 87 -8.18 -3.83 -10.14
C LYS A 87 -7.85 -5.14 -10.84
N VAL A 88 -6.66 -5.70 -10.59
CA VAL A 88 -6.26 -7.02 -11.10
C VAL A 88 -7.11 -8.11 -10.49
N GLU A 89 -7.27 -8.11 -9.17
CA GLU A 89 -8.08 -9.10 -8.45
C GLU A 89 -9.54 -9.06 -8.89
N LYS A 90 -10.15 -7.87 -8.97
CA LYS A 90 -11.53 -7.69 -9.44
C LYS A 90 -11.70 -8.15 -10.88
N TYR A 91 -10.72 -7.92 -11.75
CA TYR A 91 -10.77 -8.40 -13.13
C TYR A 91 -10.79 -9.92 -13.22
N ILE A 92 -9.91 -10.59 -12.47
CA ILE A 92 -9.83 -12.05 -12.46
C ILE A 92 -11.08 -12.64 -11.78
N ALA A 93 -11.54 -12.05 -10.68
CA ALA A 93 -12.73 -12.51 -9.97
C ALA A 93 -14.01 -12.39 -10.81
N ALA A 94 -14.09 -11.39 -11.70
CA ALA A 94 -15.22 -11.19 -12.61
C ALA A 94 -15.22 -12.15 -13.82
N MET A 95 -14.15 -12.91 -14.05
CA MET A 95 -14.14 -13.95 -15.08
C MET A 95 -15.12 -15.07 -14.72
N PRO A 96 -15.75 -15.71 -15.73
CA PRO A 96 -16.57 -16.89 -15.48
C PRO A 96 -15.72 -18.01 -14.87
N ASP A 97 -16.31 -18.72 -13.90
CA ASP A 97 -15.65 -19.85 -13.27
C ASP A 97 -15.35 -20.95 -14.30
N GLY A 98 -14.12 -21.46 -14.26
CA GLY A 98 -13.62 -22.45 -15.20
C GLY A 98 -12.13 -22.32 -15.44
N THR A 99 -11.62 -23.13 -16.38
CA THR A 99 -10.18 -23.30 -16.59
C THR A 99 -9.45 -22.00 -16.94
N THR A 100 -10.13 -21.06 -17.61
CA THR A 100 -9.56 -19.75 -17.93
C THR A 100 -9.28 -18.93 -16.68
N LYS A 101 -10.23 -18.89 -15.74
CA LYS A 101 -10.06 -18.17 -14.47
C LYS A 101 -8.94 -18.80 -13.65
N ASP A 102 -8.93 -20.13 -13.54
CA ASP A 102 -7.88 -20.89 -12.84
C ASP A 102 -6.49 -20.57 -13.41
N ILE A 103 -6.35 -20.51 -14.74
CA ILE A 103 -5.08 -20.14 -15.41
C ILE A 103 -4.64 -18.74 -15.00
N PHE A 104 -5.56 -17.76 -14.96
CA PHE A 104 -5.21 -16.39 -14.61
C PHE A 104 -4.83 -16.25 -13.13
N GLU A 105 -5.55 -16.93 -12.23
CA GLU A 105 -5.22 -16.98 -10.80
C GLU A 105 -3.82 -17.60 -10.58
N MET A 106 -3.57 -18.79 -11.13
CA MET A 106 -2.29 -19.49 -11.00
C MET A 106 -1.11 -18.66 -11.56
N VAL A 107 -1.26 -18.09 -12.75
CA VAL A 107 -0.15 -17.40 -13.42
C VAL A 107 0.09 -16.00 -12.85
N PHE A 108 -0.96 -15.23 -12.53
CA PHE A 108 -0.82 -13.82 -12.18
C PHE A 108 -0.97 -13.54 -10.68
N LEU A 109 -1.85 -14.24 -9.96
CA LEU A 109 -2.00 -14.06 -8.51
C LEU A 109 -0.97 -14.89 -7.73
N ASP A 110 -0.86 -16.19 -8.05
CA ASP A 110 0.11 -17.08 -7.39
C ASP A 110 1.53 -16.91 -7.96
N GLY A 111 1.62 -16.39 -9.19
CA GLY A 111 2.88 -16.14 -9.87
C GLY A 111 3.60 -17.44 -10.28
N MET A 112 2.83 -18.48 -10.59
CA MET A 112 3.33 -19.71 -11.21
C MET A 112 3.80 -19.45 -12.64
N THR A 113 4.73 -20.27 -13.13
CA THR A 113 5.08 -20.22 -14.55
C THR A 113 3.96 -20.83 -15.38
N GLN A 114 3.82 -20.40 -16.64
CA GLN A 114 2.85 -21.01 -17.57
C GLN A 114 3.09 -22.51 -17.78
N LYS A 115 4.33 -22.98 -17.58
CA LYS A 115 4.66 -24.40 -17.64
C LYS A 115 4.08 -25.15 -16.45
N ASP A 116 4.23 -24.60 -15.24
CA ASP A 116 3.74 -25.22 -14.01
C ASP A 116 2.20 -25.24 -13.96
N ALA A 117 1.56 -24.13 -14.37
CA ALA A 117 0.11 -24.09 -14.54
C ALA A 117 -0.36 -25.12 -15.59
N GLY A 118 0.42 -25.34 -16.65
CA GLY A 118 0.16 -26.37 -17.66
C GLY A 118 0.20 -27.77 -17.09
N ILE A 119 1.20 -28.07 -16.27
CA ILE A 119 1.32 -29.34 -15.56
C ILE A 119 0.11 -29.55 -14.63
N CYS A 120 -0.30 -28.53 -13.88
CA CYS A 120 -1.45 -28.62 -12.96
C CYS A 120 -2.77 -28.89 -13.69
N LEU A 121 -2.94 -28.30 -14.87
CA LEU A 121 -4.17 -28.40 -15.67
C LEU A 121 -4.10 -29.47 -16.77
N ASN A 122 -3.05 -30.30 -16.78
CA ASN A 122 -2.78 -31.30 -17.84
C ASN A 122 -2.82 -30.71 -19.26
N CYS A 123 -2.35 -29.46 -19.42
CA CYS A 123 -2.33 -28.72 -20.66
C CYS A 123 -0.90 -28.34 -21.07
N THR A 124 -0.69 -28.07 -22.36
CA THR A 124 0.60 -27.56 -22.83
C THR A 124 0.77 -26.08 -22.48
N GLN A 125 2.02 -25.66 -22.26
CA GLN A 125 2.35 -24.25 -22.04
C GLN A 125 1.90 -23.36 -23.20
N GLY A 126 1.94 -23.86 -24.44
CA GLY A 126 1.42 -23.14 -25.62
C GLY A 126 -0.09 -22.89 -25.55
N ARG A 127 -0.88 -23.86 -25.07
CA ARG A 127 -2.32 -23.69 -24.90
C ARG A 127 -2.64 -22.62 -23.85
N ILE A 128 -1.90 -22.60 -22.75
CA ILE A 128 -2.03 -21.54 -21.72
C ILE A 128 -1.69 -20.16 -22.29
N ALA A 129 -0.59 -20.05 -23.05
CA ALA A 129 -0.20 -18.80 -23.68
C ALA A 129 -1.28 -18.28 -24.65
N GLN A 130 -1.91 -19.19 -25.39
CA GLN A 130 -3.03 -18.86 -26.28
C GLN A 130 -4.26 -18.37 -25.50
N ILE A 131 -4.69 -19.10 -24.46
CA ILE A 131 -5.84 -18.72 -23.62
C ILE A 131 -5.62 -17.34 -22.99
N ILE A 132 -4.41 -17.09 -22.46
CA ILE A 132 -4.05 -15.79 -21.91
C ILE A 132 -4.16 -14.70 -22.98
N LYS A 133 -3.69 -14.94 -24.20
CA LYS A 133 -3.75 -13.98 -25.31
C LYS A 133 -5.16 -13.72 -25.81
N GLU A 134 -6.04 -14.73 -25.79
CA GLU A 134 -7.45 -14.61 -26.22
C GLU A 134 -8.31 -13.85 -25.20
N ASN A 135 -7.92 -13.84 -23.92
CA ASN A 135 -8.67 -13.23 -22.81
C ASN A 135 -8.00 -11.95 -22.26
N LEU A 136 -7.10 -11.34 -23.06
CA LEU A 136 -6.41 -10.08 -22.79
C LEU A 136 -6.82 -9.04 -23.83
#